data_AF-A0A7K1EKB6-F1
#
_entry.id   AF-A0A7K1EKB6-F1
#
_cell.length_a   1.000
_cell.length_b   1.000
_cell.length_c   1.000
_cell.angle_alpha   90.00
_cell.angle_beta   90.00
_cell.angle_gamma   90.00
#
_symmetry.space_group_name_H-M   'P 1'
#
loop_
_entity.id
_entity.type
_entity.pdbx_description
1 polymer ?
#
loop_
_entity_poly.entity_id
_entity_poly.type
_entity_poly.pdbx_seq_one_letter_code
_entity_poly.pdbx_strand_id
1 'polypeptide(L)'
;MSHSSSPSGRRRIWAVMVVIGTFAGLHSMSTVSATSVGTIIDYEQTVSAVVPQGSFGGATGGDGWALAFTDTNVYNIFHHDVLRIACRSKTTGVACSGNGYSNAGTKLVSDGTSDLLVAMSPPVHIDKIANRLYSMAVRTSSGTRGTTGVVEIDLASTSANPFLAFYPLSRDGEGGCNLDCSTPWRVSTVSNTTKIGTKWYVYNYVAGVANTALPDSRNKLLCFDFATKSACGGQPYDVTRNNVVQGRTWEPPTIAAVGNRIFVNIYGTANTNSLAEISCVDVSSTPTNCTGWPIVPNTKFSPNTFTAVPAFPLLNSTGNAIGVCFPGTTANACTDFAGQTVTIDPNLAGLANPFNAGWGTTRGEAYVDGTRIFMPNVVLQNGTSQVECYDFATNNLCTSFSPNPKTFVLSELEALYTVQIDPADPSCLWLMGHDGTKQIQNFDSQTGGACGANGFVLPISNFRESASRCAATSWKQFALVNPTVGNFTSGTVEFVDSRGAAISGLSPQNFGANGTLDLASLNLHSYPSFARMHVRLVGTVTRAINVKMTWASEYHPECVVSGQTAFTFTTSTTTAPASTTSAPASTTTAPPVVSGAGTLPTTGTTNSSMLAWAVVLLAVGALATITGRRGRTTER
;
A
#
# COMPACT_ATOMS: atom_id res chain seq x y z
N MET A 1 -41.35 -84.19 -16.48
CA MET A 1 -40.35 -83.71 -17.46
C MET A 1 -39.33 -82.85 -16.72
N SER A 2 -38.07 -83.33 -16.67
CA SER A 2 -36.78 -82.60 -16.58
C SER A 2 -36.57 -81.59 -15.41
N HIS A 3 -35.87 -81.98 -14.33
CA HIS A 3 -34.44 -81.68 -13.98
C HIS A 3 -34.21 -80.23 -13.46
N SER A 4 -33.42 -79.86 -12.44
CA SER A 4 -32.36 -80.50 -11.63
C SER A 4 -31.94 -79.61 -10.43
N SER A 5 -31.51 -80.25 -9.31
CA SER A 5 -30.40 -79.94 -8.35
C SER A 5 -30.11 -78.53 -7.76
N SER A 6 -30.34 -78.40 -6.43
CA SER A 6 -29.42 -78.12 -5.26
C SER A 6 -27.95 -77.64 -5.44
N PRO A 7 -27.18 -77.24 -4.39
CA PRO A 7 -27.17 -75.98 -3.63
C PRO A 7 -25.73 -75.38 -3.42
N SER A 8 -25.65 -74.32 -2.59
CA SER A 8 -24.47 -73.86 -1.81
C SER A 8 -23.43 -72.95 -2.49
N GLY A 9 -22.98 -71.93 -1.74
CA GLY A 9 -21.86 -71.07 -2.16
C GLY A 9 -21.62 -69.85 -1.26
N ARG A 10 -21.21 -70.07 -0.01
CA ARG A 10 -20.55 -69.06 0.84
C ARG A 10 -19.40 -68.41 0.07
N ARG A 11 -19.37 -67.06 0.00
CA ARG A 11 -18.15 -66.22 -0.12
C ARG A 11 -18.58 -64.76 -0.21
N ARG A 12 -18.38 -63.97 0.86
CA ARG A 12 -18.16 -62.51 0.83
C ARG A 12 -17.93 -61.96 2.25
N ILE A 13 -16.83 -62.36 2.89
CA ILE A 13 -16.27 -61.64 4.04
C ILE A 13 -14.74 -61.72 3.92
N TRP A 14 -14.14 -61.05 2.94
CA TRP A 14 -12.67 -60.85 2.86
C TRP A 14 -12.27 -59.55 2.12
N ALA A 15 -13.16 -58.55 2.04
CA ALA A 15 -12.86 -57.25 1.42
C ALA A 15 -12.84 -56.06 2.41
N VAL A 16 -13.02 -56.30 3.71
CA VAL A 16 -13.09 -55.23 4.74
C VAL A 16 -11.79 -55.10 5.56
N MET A 17 -10.88 -56.06 5.50
CA MET A 17 -9.65 -56.05 6.31
C MET A 17 -8.45 -55.34 5.66
N VAL A 18 -8.48 -55.02 4.35
CA VAL A 18 -7.35 -54.37 3.66
C VAL A 18 -7.43 -52.84 3.74
N VAL A 19 -8.61 -52.26 3.97
CA VAL A 19 -8.78 -50.80 4.10
C VAL A 19 -8.36 -50.31 5.50
N ILE A 20 -8.51 -51.11 6.55
CA ILE A 20 -8.16 -50.68 7.93
C ILE A 20 -6.64 -50.67 8.14
N GLY A 21 -5.89 -51.55 7.46
CA GLY A 21 -4.42 -51.62 7.56
C GLY A 21 -3.69 -50.45 6.90
N THR A 22 -4.29 -49.76 5.93
CA THR A 22 -3.73 -48.55 5.30
C THR A 22 -4.09 -47.27 6.04
N PHE A 23 -5.14 -47.28 6.88
CA PHE A 23 -5.55 -46.12 7.68
C PHE A 23 -4.69 -45.91 8.95
N ALA A 24 -4.08 -46.97 9.49
CA ALA A 24 -3.20 -46.85 10.67
C ALA A 24 -1.79 -46.31 10.35
N GLY A 25 -1.35 -46.38 9.08
CA GLY A 25 -0.01 -45.92 8.65
C GLY A 25 0.10 -44.42 8.35
N LEU A 26 -1.03 -43.68 8.25
CA LEU A 26 -1.05 -42.24 7.93
C LEU A 26 -1.35 -41.33 9.13
N HIS A 27 -1.51 -41.87 10.34
CA HIS A 27 -1.78 -41.07 11.55
C HIS A 27 -0.54 -40.69 12.37
N SER A 28 0.66 -40.99 11.86
CA SER A 28 1.89 -40.37 12.36
C SER A 28 2.09 -38.97 11.75
N MET A 29 1.02 -38.17 11.65
CA MET A 29 1.21 -36.73 11.52
C MET A 29 1.70 -36.25 12.88
N SER A 30 2.98 -35.90 12.94
CA SER A 30 3.60 -35.24 14.07
C SER A 30 2.61 -34.22 14.61
N THR A 31 2.14 -34.40 15.85
CA THR A 31 1.35 -33.40 16.55
C THR A 31 2.23 -32.17 16.69
N VAL A 32 2.15 -31.27 15.72
CA VAL A 32 2.76 -29.94 15.82
C VAL A 32 2.11 -29.31 17.03
N SER A 33 2.86 -29.24 18.12
CA SER A 33 2.37 -28.62 19.35
C SER A 33 2.02 -27.19 18.99
N ALA A 34 0.75 -26.82 19.12
CA ALA A 34 0.31 -25.47 18.83
C ALA A 34 1.08 -24.51 19.76
N THR A 35 1.90 -23.63 19.19
CA THR A 35 2.59 -22.59 19.96
C THR A 35 1.56 -21.72 20.65
N SER A 36 1.63 -21.60 21.98
CA SER A 36 0.72 -20.74 22.74
C SER A 36 0.95 -19.27 22.38
N VAL A 37 -0.13 -18.51 22.22
CA VAL A 37 -0.09 -17.04 22.09
C VAL A 37 0.68 -16.46 23.27
N GLY A 38 1.57 -15.49 23.00
CA GLY A 38 2.46 -14.90 24.01
C GLY A 38 3.82 -15.58 24.18
N THR A 39 4.04 -16.76 23.56
CA THR A 39 5.37 -17.41 23.59
C THR A 39 6.35 -16.59 22.74
N ILE A 40 7.50 -16.21 23.29
CA ILE A 40 8.56 -15.56 22.49
C ILE A 40 9.10 -16.57 21.50
N ILE A 41 8.94 -16.27 20.21
CA ILE A 41 9.50 -17.05 19.10
C ILE A 41 10.25 -16.14 18.14
N ASP A 42 10.97 -16.75 17.22
CA ASP A 42 11.62 -16.02 16.14
C ASP A 42 10.76 -15.96 14.91
N TYR A 43 10.88 -14.84 14.22
CA TYR A 43 10.27 -14.55 12.94
C TYR A 43 11.37 -14.25 11.94
N GLU A 44 11.19 -14.68 10.70
CA GLU A 44 11.96 -14.17 9.56
C GLU A 44 11.04 -13.73 8.43
N GLN A 45 11.46 -12.68 7.72
CA GLN A 45 10.82 -12.24 6.49
C GLN A 45 11.87 -11.77 5.49
N THR A 46 11.68 -12.12 4.22
CA THR A 46 12.47 -11.60 3.11
C THR A 46 11.69 -10.51 2.39
N VAL A 47 12.33 -9.36 2.18
CA VAL A 47 11.79 -8.21 1.46
C VAL A 47 12.67 -7.94 0.24
N SER A 48 12.03 -7.56 -0.86
CA SER A 48 12.71 -7.16 -2.09
C SER A 48 12.59 -5.66 -2.30
N ALA A 49 13.70 -5.00 -2.63
CA ALA A 49 13.71 -3.64 -3.18
C ALA A 49 14.40 -3.68 -4.54
N VAL A 50 13.75 -3.14 -5.57
CA VAL A 50 14.24 -3.20 -6.94
C VAL A 50 14.88 -1.87 -7.32
N VAL A 51 16.02 -1.89 -8.03
CA VAL A 51 16.48 -0.68 -8.73
C VAL A 51 15.50 -0.45 -9.89
N PRO A 52 14.69 0.61 -9.86
CA PRO A 52 13.73 0.83 -10.93
C PRO A 52 14.43 1.38 -12.17
N GLN A 53 13.80 1.20 -13.33
CA GLN A 53 14.16 1.97 -14.50
C GLN A 53 13.87 3.44 -14.19
N GLY A 54 14.83 4.34 -14.44
CA GLY A 54 14.70 5.75 -14.09
C GLY A 54 13.53 6.48 -14.78
N SER A 55 13.08 5.98 -15.94
CA SER A 55 11.97 6.57 -16.69
C SER A 55 11.40 5.64 -17.75
N PHE A 56 10.11 5.77 -18.04
CA PHE A 56 9.47 5.18 -19.23
C PHE A 56 8.24 6.00 -19.66
N GLY A 57 7.88 5.90 -20.94
CA GLY A 57 6.66 6.53 -21.46
C GLY A 57 5.41 5.93 -20.83
N GLY A 58 4.32 6.69 -20.75
CA GLY A 58 3.02 6.15 -20.35
C GLY A 58 2.48 5.17 -21.40
N ALA A 59 1.37 4.52 -21.09
CA ALA A 59 0.72 3.62 -22.04
C ALA A 59 -0.03 4.42 -23.11
N THR A 60 -0.02 3.95 -24.36
CA THR A 60 -0.78 4.57 -25.45
C THR A 60 -2.28 4.54 -25.13
N GLY A 61 -2.97 5.68 -25.19
CA GLY A 61 -4.43 5.77 -24.99
C GLY A 61 -4.91 6.76 -23.92
N GLY A 62 -4.04 7.65 -23.45
CA GLY A 62 -4.36 8.69 -22.47
C GLY A 62 -3.27 8.78 -21.39
N ASP A 63 -3.37 9.81 -20.58
CA ASP A 63 -2.48 10.08 -19.47
C ASP A 63 -3.06 9.52 -18.16
N GLY A 64 -2.18 8.85 -17.42
CA GLY A 64 -2.46 8.42 -16.07
C GLY A 64 -2.29 9.59 -15.09
N TRP A 65 -2.92 9.47 -13.93
CA TRP A 65 -2.76 10.47 -12.87
C TRP A 65 -2.08 9.92 -11.63
N ALA A 66 -2.38 8.66 -11.28
CA ALA A 66 -1.84 8.00 -10.10
C ALA A 66 -1.17 6.68 -10.47
N LEU A 67 -0.11 6.37 -9.72
CA LEU A 67 0.67 5.14 -9.77
C LEU A 67 0.43 4.30 -8.53
N ALA A 68 0.48 2.98 -8.70
CA ALA A 68 0.50 2.02 -7.61
C ALA A 68 1.55 0.94 -7.90
N PHE A 69 2.08 0.34 -6.83
CA PHE A 69 3.26 -0.51 -6.92
C PHE A 69 3.00 -1.90 -6.36
N THR A 70 3.33 -2.92 -7.15
CA THR A 70 3.72 -4.23 -6.60
C THR A 70 5.24 -4.27 -6.47
N ASP A 71 5.78 -5.42 -6.09
CA ASP A 71 7.24 -5.56 -5.98
C ASP A 71 7.91 -5.50 -7.36
N THR A 72 7.20 -5.93 -8.41
CA THR A 72 7.73 -6.06 -9.78
C THR A 72 7.15 -5.06 -10.78
N ASN A 73 5.94 -4.54 -10.55
CA ASN A 73 5.23 -3.72 -11.54
C ASN A 73 4.77 -2.36 -10.97
N VAL A 74 4.75 -1.38 -11.87
CA VAL A 74 4.06 -0.10 -11.74
C VAL A 74 2.73 -0.21 -12.46
N TYR A 75 1.67 0.22 -11.81
CA TYR A 75 0.34 0.36 -12.38
C TYR A 75 -0.02 1.83 -12.45
N ASN A 76 -0.63 2.27 -13.54
CA ASN A 76 -1.21 3.60 -13.65
C ASN A 76 -2.69 3.53 -14.00
N ILE A 77 -3.49 4.47 -13.49
CA ILE A 77 -4.90 4.60 -13.84
C ILE A 77 -5.11 5.85 -14.68
N PHE A 78 -5.80 5.68 -15.81
CA PHE A 78 -6.17 6.75 -16.75
C PHE A 78 -7.29 7.61 -16.16
N HIS A 79 -7.25 8.93 -16.37
CA HIS A 79 -8.16 9.87 -15.71
C HIS A 79 -9.10 10.66 -16.65
N HIS A 80 -8.93 10.54 -17.96
CA HIS A 80 -9.82 11.13 -18.99
C HIS A 80 -10.72 10.09 -19.68
N ASP A 81 -10.81 8.88 -19.14
CA ASP A 81 -11.46 7.74 -19.78
C ASP A 81 -12.28 6.93 -18.76
N VAL A 82 -13.01 5.94 -19.25
CA VAL A 82 -13.49 4.84 -18.41
C VAL A 82 -12.31 4.13 -17.73
N LEU A 83 -12.57 3.47 -16.60
CA LEU A 83 -11.55 2.85 -15.77
C LEU A 83 -10.68 1.89 -16.55
N ARG A 84 -9.48 2.36 -16.87
CA ARG A 84 -8.42 1.61 -17.53
C ARG A 84 -7.21 1.61 -16.62
N ILE A 85 -6.57 0.45 -16.52
CA ILE A 85 -5.27 0.32 -15.88
C ILE A 85 -4.21 0.05 -16.93
N ALA A 86 -3.03 0.64 -16.78
CA ALA A 86 -1.83 0.18 -17.46
C ALA A 86 -0.82 -0.37 -16.47
N CYS A 87 0.01 -1.29 -16.96
CA CYS A 87 0.99 -2.04 -16.18
C CYS A 87 2.32 -2.02 -16.91
N ARG A 88 3.40 -1.75 -16.18
CA ARG A 88 4.78 -1.81 -16.67
C ARG A 88 5.68 -2.46 -15.63
N SER A 89 6.70 -3.16 -16.09
CA SER A 89 7.77 -3.65 -15.21
C SER A 89 8.50 -2.48 -14.55
N LYS A 90 8.70 -2.52 -13.23
CA LYS A 90 9.45 -1.47 -12.50
C LYS A 90 10.91 -1.41 -12.94
N THR A 91 11.51 -2.54 -13.27
CA THR A 91 12.95 -2.64 -13.57
C THR A 91 13.28 -2.37 -15.03
N THR A 92 12.34 -2.61 -15.95
CA THR A 92 12.58 -2.49 -17.39
C THR A 92 11.65 -1.53 -18.11
N GLY A 93 10.57 -1.08 -17.46
CA GLY A 93 9.49 -0.24 -18.01
C GLY A 93 8.75 -0.84 -19.19
N VAL A 94 9.08 -2.08 -19.56
CA VAL A 94 8.38 -2.83 -20.60
C VAL A 94 6.93 -3.01 -20.16
N ALA A 95 6.01 -2.72 -21.09
CA ALA A 95 4.58 -2.93 -20.91
C ALA A 95 4.30 -4.38 -20.54
N CYS A 96 3.45 -4.60 -19.54
CA CYS A 96 3.00 -5.94 -19.19
C CYS A 96 2.31 -6.58 -20.41
N SER A 97 2.62 -7.83 -20.73
CA SER A 97 2.07 -8.54 -21.88
C SER A 97 1.48 -9.88 -21.48
N GLY A 98 0.56 -10.40 -22.29
CA GLY A 98 -0.21 -11.60 -21.95
C GLY A 98 -1.23 -11.37 -20.85
N ASN A 99 -1.85 -12.43 -20.32
CA ASN A 99 -2.82 -12.37 -19.23
C ASN A 99 -3.95 -11.34 -19.44
N GLY A 100 -4.39 -11.12 -20.68
CA GLY A 100 -5.44 -10.17 -21.02
C GLY A 100 -4.99 -8.71 -21.14
N TYR A 101 -3.70 -8.39 -20.97
CA TYR A 101 -3.16 -7.07 -21.32
C TYR A 101 -3.11 -6.89 -22.84
N SER A 102 -3.40 -5.67 -23.29
CA SER A 102 -3.16 -5.24 -24.67
C SER A 102 -1.65 -5.17 -24.97
N ASN A 103 -1.27 -4.97 -26.23
CA ASN A 103 0.13 -4.70 -26.62
C ASN A 103 0.70 -3.44 -25.95
N ALA A 104 -0.16 -2.52 -25.52
CA ALA A 104 0.21 -1.31 -24.79
C ALA A 104 0.32 -1.53 -23.27
N GLY A 105 0.10 -2.76 -22.79
CA GLY A 105 0.09 -3.08 -21.37
C GLY A 105 -1.13 -2.54 -20.63
N THR A 106 -2.27 -2.39 -21.32
CA THR A 106 -3.51 -1.88 -20.73
C THR A 106 -4.56 -2.97 -20.53
N LYS A 107 -5.44 -2.77 -19.54
CA LYS A 107 -6.70 -3.49 -19.37
C LYS A 107 -7.84 -2.52 -19.13
N LEU A 108 -8.99 -2.78 -19.75
CA LEU A 108 -10.24 -2.10 -19.46
C LEU A 108 -10.92 -2.80 -18.28
N VAL A 109 -11.37 -2.03 -17.30
CA VAL A 109 -12.12 -2.54 -16.16
C VAL A 109 -13.58 -2.14 -16.34
N SER A 110 -14.47 -3.12 -16.35
CA SER A 110 -15.91 -2.91 -16.48
C SER A 110 -16.67 -3.90 -15.62
N ASP A 111 -17.81 -3.50 -15.05
CA ASP A 111 -18.71 -4.41 -14.37
C ASP A 111 -19.65 -5.17 -15.35
N GLY A 112 -19.48 -4.96 -16.65
CA GLY A 112 -20.27 -5.56 -17.73
C GLY A 112 -21.61 -4.87 -18.01
N THR A 113 -22.00 -3.89 -17.19
CA THR A 113 -23.32 -3.24 -17.27
C THR A 113 -23.26 -1.72 -17.32
N SER A 114 -22.17 -1.11 -16.86
CA SER A 114 -22.00 0.32 -16.70
C SER A 114 -20.56 0.74 -16.98
N ASP A 115 -20.41 2.00 -17.39
CA ASP A 115 -19.09 2.63 -17.40
C ASP A 115 -18.66 2.94 -15.96
N LEU A 116 -17.36 2.76 -15.70
CA LEU A 116 -16.74 3.11 -14.43
C LEU A 116 -15.91 4.37 -14.67
N LEU A 117 -16.46 5.53 -14.34
CA LEU A 117 -15.79 6.82 -14.56
C LEU A 117 -14.78 7.08 -13.46
N VAL A 118 -13.57 7.45 -13.84
CA VAL A 118 -12.49 7.72 -12.88
C VAL A 118 -12.44 9.20 -12.54
N ALA A 119 -12.05 9.52 -11.30
CA ALA A 119 -11.81 10.88 -10.87
C ALA A 119 -10.65 11.51 -11.64
N MET A 120 -10.61 12.84 -11.75
CA MET A 120 -9.42 13.53 -12.26
C MET A 120 -8.18 13.20 -11.43
N SER A 121 -8.35 12.86 -10.15
CA SER A 121 -7.29 12.35 -9.30
C SER A 121 -7.60 10.94 -8.78
N PRO A 122 -7.55 9.91 -9.65
CA PRO A 122 -7.86 8.54 -9.29
C PRO A 122 -7.01 8.14 -8.10
N PRO A 123 -7.62 7.81 -6.96
CA PRO A 123 -6.89 7.20 -5.90
C PRO A 123 -6.59 5.75 -6.25
N VAL A 124 -5.44 5.26 -5.80
CA VAL A 124 -5.02 3.89 -6.06
C VAL A 124 -4.42 3.28 -4.82
N HIS A 125 -4.81 2.04 -4.53
CA HIS A 125 -4.22 1.25 -3.47
C HIS A 125 -4.02 -0.18 -3.96
N ILE A 126 -2.90 -0.78 -3.60
CA ILE A 126 -2.64 -2.19 -3.83
C ILE A 126 -2.58 -2.89 -2.49
N ASP A 127 -3.43 -3.90 -2.35
CA ASP A 127 -3.23 -4.98 -1.38
C ASP A 127 -2.30 -6.00 -2.04
N LYS A 128 -1.03 -5.97 -1.63
CA LYS A 128 0.02 -6.82 -2.19
C LYS A 128 -0.21 -8.30 -1.88
N ILE A 129 -0.80 -8.62 -0.73
CA ILE A 129 -1.03 -10.00 -0.29
C ILE A 129 -2.10 -10.64 -1.17
N ALA A 130 -3.23 -9.95 -1.33
CA ALA A 130 -4.33 -10.44 -2.15
C ALA A 130 -4.08 -10.24 -3.65
N ASN A 131 -3.02 -9.51 -4.03
CA ASN A 131 -2.74 -9.04 -5.37
C ASN A 131 -3.98 -8.33 -5.97
N ARG A 132 -4.52 -7.37 -5.21
CA ARG A 132 -5.72 -6.60 -5.55
C ARG A 132 -5.38 -5.13 -5.68
N LEU A 133 -5.92 -4.49 -6.71
CA LEU A 133 -5.89 -3.04 -6.86
C LEU A 133 -7.28 -2.48 -6.57
N TYR A 134 -7.33 -1.39 -5.82
CA TYR A 134 -8.55 -0.65 -5.53
C TYR A 134 -8.45 0.74 -6.13
N SER A 135 -9.57 1.24 -6.67
CA SER A 135 -9.69 2.59 -7.21
C SER A 135 -11.07 3.16 -6.94
N MET A 136 -11.19 4.48 -6.75
CA MET A 136 -12.50 5.13 -6.71
C MET A 136 -13.03 5.34 -8.13
N ALA A 137 -14.32 5.05 -8.31
CA ALA A 137 -15.01 5.32 -9.55
C ALA A 137 -16.45 5.76 -9.29
N VAL A 138 -17.05 6.38 -10.31
CA VAL A 138 -18.49 6.59 -10.40
C VAL A 138 -19.04 5.62 -11.42
N ARG A 139 -19.84 4.65 -10.96
CA ARG A 139 -20.56 3.72 -11.82
C ARG A 139 -21.75 4.43 -12.44
N THR A 140 -21.81 4.54 -13.77
CA THR A 140 -22.89 5.26 -14.45
C THR A 140 -24.11 4.36 -14.65
N SER A 141 -25.24 4.70 -14.05
CA SER A 141 -26.54 4.20 -14.52
C SER A 141 -27.01 5.02 -15.74
N SER A 142 -27.94 4.50 -16.56
CA SER A 142 -28.56 5.25 -17.67
C SER A 142 -29.25 6.53 -17.16
N GLY A 143 -28.51 7.64 -17.10
CA GLY A 143 -28.95 8.92 -16.53
C GLY A 143 -27.79 9.88 -16.32
N THR A 144 -28.09 11.08 -15.81
CA THR A 144 -27.12 12.19 -15.67
C THR A 144 -26.19 12.06 -14.46
N ARG A 145 -26.35 11.02 -13.65
CA ARG A 145 -25.61 10.80 -12.40
C ARG A 145 -25.37 9.31 -12.17
N GLY A 146 -24.35 8.99 -11.38
CA GLY A 146 -23.95 7.61 -11.09
C GLY A 146 -23.98 7.27 -9.61
N THR A 147 -23.25 6.22 -9.27
CA THR A 147 -23.04 5.72 -7.90
C THR A 147 -21.55 5.82 -7.62
N THR A 148 -21.14 6.60 -6.62
CA THR A 148 -19.75 6.67 -6.17
C THR A 148 -19.41 5.41 -5.39
N GLY A 149 -18.26 4.79 -5.68
CA GLY A 149 -17.83 3.58 -4.99
C GLY A 149 -16.37 3.21 -5.25
N VAL A 150 -15.95 2.10 -4.65
CA VAL A 150 -14.63 1.51 -4.85
C VAL A 150 -14.73 0.32 -5.79
N VAL A 151 -13.88 0.30 -6.81
CA VAL A 151 -13.69 -0.85 -7.71
C VAL A 151 -12.54 -1.68 -7.20
N GLU A 152 -12.74 -2.98 -7.03
CA GLU A 152 -11.67 -3.96 -6.77
C GLU A 152 -11.31 -4.70 -8.06
N ILE A 153 -10.01 -4.78 -8.32
CA ILE A 153 -9.40 -5.30 -9.53
C ILE A 153 -8.45 -6.43 -9.15
N ASP A 154 -8.59 -7.58 -9.80
CA ASP A 154 -7.68 -8.71 -9.64
C ASP A 154 -6.45 -8.54 -10.54
N LEU A 155 -5.30 -8.23 -9.94
CA LEU A 155 -4.04 -8.06 -10.66
C LEU A 155 -3.44 -9.38 -11.16
N ALA A 156 -3.87 -10.53 -10.61
CA ALA A 156 -3.48 -11.86 -11.09
C ALA A 156 -4.37 -12.36 -12.24
N SER A 157 -5.51 -11.70 -12.49
CA SER A 157 -6.46 -12.14 -13.50
C SER A 157 -5.81 -12.22 -14.88
N THR A 158 -6.07 -13.33 -15.57
CA THR A 158 -5.70 -13.53 -16.98
C THR A 158 -6.75 -13.01 -17.96
N SER A 159 -7.89 -12.54 -17.44
CA SER A 159 -8.96 -11.92 -18.22
C SER A 159 -8.55 -10.53 -18.73
N ALA A 160 -9.07 -10.17 -19.91
CA ALA A 160 -8.98 -8.81 -20.45
C ALA A 160 -9.75 -7.79 -19.59
N ASN A 161 -10.78 -8.24 -18.89
CA ASN A 161 -11.50 -7.48 -17.87
C ASN A 161 -11.16 -8.05 -16.48
N PRO A 162 -10.32 -7.37 -15.68
CA PRO A 162 -9.87 -7.84 -14.37
C PRO A 162 -10.81 -7.40 -13.23
N PHE A 163 -12.02 -6.91 -13.53
CA PHE A 163 -13.01 -6.52 -12.53
C PHE A 163 -13.37 -7.66 -11.57
N LEU A 164 -13.37 -7.38 -10.27
CA LEU A 164 -13.79 -8.33 -9.23
C LEU A 164 -15.09 -7.88 -8.56
N ALA A 165 -15.15 -6.63 -8.10
CA ALA A 165 -16.28 -6.11 -7.35
C ALA A 165 -16.41 -4.58 -7.43
N PHE A 166 -17.61 -4.09 -7.16
CA PHE A 166 -17.91 -2.68 -6.94
C PHE A 166 -18.57 -2.50 -5.57
N TYR A 167 -17.96 -1.69 -4.71
CA TYR A 167 -18.42 -1.38 -3.37
C TYR A 167 -19.05 0.03 -3.35
N PRO A 168 -20.38 0.15 -3.39
CA PRO A 168 -21.04 1.45 -3.39
C PRO A 168 -20.82 2.19 -2.07
N LEU A 169 -20.46 3.47 -2.17
CA LEU A 169 -20.37 4.42 -1.05
C LEU A 169 -21.51 5.45 -1.07
N SER A 170 -22.20 5.59 -2.20
CA SER A 170 -23.41 6.39 -2.36
C SER A 170 -24.58 5.54 -2.83
N ARG A 171 -25.79 6.12 -2.86
CA ARG A 171 -26.90 5.55 -3.62
C ARG A 171 -26.78 5.89 -5.11
N ASP A 172 -27.61 5.24 -5.92
CA ASP A 172 -27.74 5.53 -7.34
C ASP A 172 -28.25 6.97 -7.55
N GLY A 173 -27.60 7.71 -8.45
CA GLY A 173 -27.92 9.10 -8.75
C GLY A 173 -27.31 10.13 -7.80
N GLU A 174 -26.48 9.70 -6.85
CA GLU A 174 -25.79 10.59 -5.90
C GLU A 174 -24.29 10.78 -6.20
N GLY A 175 -23.73 10.01 -7.12
CA GLY A 175 -22.35 10.17 -7.60
C GLY A 175 -22.21 11.28 -8.64
N GLY A 176 -21.17 12.09 -8.51
CA GLY A 176 -20.92 13.25 -9.38
C GLY A 176 -20.10 12.94 -10.63
N CYS A 177 -20.50 13.54 -11.76
CA CYS A 177 -19.77 13.53 -13.01
C CYS A 177 -19.87 14.89 -13.69
N ASN A 178 -18.88 15.23 -14.52
CA ASN A 178 -18.79 16.52 -15.20
C ASN A 178 -19.89 16.69 -16.26
N LEU A 179 -20.66 17.79 -16.18
CA LEU A 179 -21.69 18.30 -17.11
C LEU A 179 -22.88 17.37 -17.41
N ASP A 180 -22.62 16.10 -17.74
CA ASP A 180 -23.57 15.00 -17.87
C ASP A 180 -22.77 13.69 -18.05
N CYS A 181 -23.08 12.68 -17.24
CA CYS A 181 -22.61 11.30 -17.36
C CYS A 181 -22.96 10.64 -18.72
N SER A 182 -23.58 11.34 -19.68
CA SER A 182 -23.89 10.86 -21.03
C SER A 182 -22.99 11.41 -22.16
N THR A 183 -22.16 12.44 -21.92
CA THR A 183 -21.30 13.07 -22.95
C THR A 183 -20.01 12.29 -23.20
N PRO A 184 -19.23 12.47 -24.29
CA PRO A 184 -18.02 11.67 -24.50
C PRO A 184 -16.82 12.01 -23.57
N TRP A 185 -16.86 13.14 -22.86
CA TRP A 185 -15.79 13.62 -21.97
C TRP A 185 -16.16 13.47 -20.49
N ARG A 186 -16.54 12.24 -20.10
CA ARG A 186 -17.04 11.96 -18.74
C ARG A 186 -15.88 11.75 -17.80
N VAL A 187 -15.69 12.70 -16.89
CA VAL A 187 -14.84 12.51 -15.72
C VAL A 187 -15.71 12.48 -14.47
N SER A 188 -15.35 11.61 -13.52
CA SER A 188 -15.94 11.67 -12.20
C SER A 188 -15.52 12.96 -11.51
N THR A 189 -16.46 13.58 -10.81
CA THR A 189 -16.21 14.76 -9.97
C THR A 189 -15.98 14.37 -8.51
N VAL A 190 -15.60 13.13 -8.25
CA VAL A 190 -15.14 12.68 -6.94
C VAL A 190 -13.71 13.19 -6.72
N SER A 191 -13.39 13.65 -5.51
CA SER A 191 -12.04 14.16 -5.19
C SER A 191 -10.94 13.09 -5.32
N ASN A 192 -9.68 13.49 -5.13
CA ASN A 192 -8.63 12.55 -4.72
C ASN A 192 -9.01 11.85 -3.40
N THR A 193 -8.37 10.74 -3.05
CA THR A 193 -8.51 10.16 -1.71
C THR A 193 -7.34 10.51 -0.82
N THR A 194 -7.61 10.45 0.48
CA THR A 194 -6.57 10.26 1.47
C THR A 194 -6.83 9.01 2.31
N LYS A 195 -5.78 8.41 2.88
CA LYS A 195 -5.85 7.18 3.70
C LYS A 195 -5.43 7.47 5.14
N ILE A 196 -6.29 7.10 6.09
CA ILE A 196 -5.98 7.13 7.54
C ILE A 196 -6.25 5.73 8.10
N GLY A 197 -5.21 5.04 8.52
CA GLY A 197 -5.31 3.64 8.95
C GLY A 197 -5.78 2.72 7.81
N THR A 198 -6.83 1.91 8.06
CA THR A 198 -7.46 1.04 7.04
C THR A 198 -8.54 1.75 6.22
N LYS A 199 -8.75 3.05 6.45
CA LYS A 199 -9.87 3.78 5.86
C LYS A 199 -9.40 4.73 4.78
N TRP A 200 -10.07 4.64 3.64
CA TRP A 200 -10.03 5.64 2.59
C TRP A 200 -11.14 6.64 2.77
N TYR A 201 -10.82 7.90 2.52
CA TYR A 201 -11.79 8.98 2.55
C TYR A 201 -11.78 9.71 1.20
N VAL A 202 -12.95 10.16 0.79
CA VAL A 202 -13.13 10.87 -0.49
C VAL A 202 -14.29 11.86 -0.39
N TYR A 203 -14.19 13.01 -1.04
CA TYR A 203 -15.27 13.99 -1.12
C TYR A 203 -16.09 13.78 -2.40
N ASN A 204 -17.37 13.47 -2.24
CA ASN A 204 -18.28 13.19 -3.34
C ASN A 204 -18.91 14.48 -3.87
N TYR A 205 -18.16 15.26 -4.64
CA TYR A 205 -18.62 16.53 -5.17
C TYR A 205 -19.64 16.36 -6.29
N VAL A 206 -20.78 17.06 -6.18
CA VAL A 206 -21.86 17.13 -7.17
C VAL A 206 -22.25 18.59 -7.39
N ALA A 207 -21.97 19.09 -8.59
CA ALA A 207 -22.22 20.48 -8.97
C ALA A 207 -23.72 20.86 -8.87
N GLY A 208 -23.98 22.10 -8.47
CA GLY A 208 -25.33 22.68 -8.40
C GLY A 208 -26.22 22.16 -7.27
N VAL A 209 -25.71 21.27 -6.41
CA VAL A 209 -26.45 20.73 -5.26
C VAL A 209 -26.06 21.51 -3.99
N ALA A 210 -26.86 22.53 -3.66
CA ALA A 210 -26.60 23.41 -2.52
C ALA A 210 -26.85 22.77 -1.14
N ASN A 211 -27.83 21.87 -1.04
CA ASN A 211 -28.38 21.45 0.25
C ASN A 211 -27.64 20.25 0.86
N THR A 212 -26.79 20.52 1.86
CA THR A 212 -26.14 19.50 2.70
C THR A 212 -27.07 18.87 3.72
N ALA A 213 -28.21 19.45 4.06
CA ALA A 213 -29.12 18.85 5.03
C ALA A 213 -29.90 17.65 4.45
N LEU A 214 -29.74 17.37 3.15
CA LEU A 214 -30.27 16.16 2.57
C LEU A 214 -29.52 14.94 3.13
N PRO A 215 -30.23 13.85 3.49
CA PRO A 215 -29.65 12.63 4.03
C PRO A 215 -28.96 11.78 2.94
N ASP A 216 -28.35 12.43 1.95
CA ASP A 216 -27.68 11.82 0.81
C ASP A 216 -26.17 12.08 0.81
N SER A 217 -25.46 11.42 -0.10
CA SER A 217 -24.00 11.47 -0.15
C SER A 217 -23.43 12.67 -0.91
N ARG A 218 -24.26 13.58 -1.44
CA ARG A 218 -23.80 14.64 -2.36
C ARG A 218 -23.13 15.77 -1.58
N ASN A 219 -21.94 16.14 -2.01
CA ASN A 219 -21.11 17.16 -1.36
C ASN A 219 -20.84 16.82 0.11
N LYS A 220 -20.49 15.55 0.36
CA LYS A 220 -20.15 14.96 1.66
C LYS A 220 -18.85 14.19 1.58
N LEU A 221 -18.26 13.92 2.74
CA LEU A 221 -17.13 13.01 2.86
C LEU A 221 -17.63 11.57 2.98
N LEU A 222 -17.16 10.70 2.09
CA LEU A 222 -17.43 9.26 2.08
C LEU A 222 -16.21 8.51 2.58
N CYS A 223 -16.41 7.25 2.99
CA CYS A 223 -15.34 6.45 3.56
C CYS A 223 -15.45 4.97 3.20
N PHE A 224 -14.34 4.35 2.81
CA PHE A 224 -14.25 2.92 2.56
C PHE A 224 -13.26 2.29 3.53
N ASP A 225 -13.67 1.22 4.22
CA ASP A 225 -12.78 0.48 5.11
C ASP A 225 -12.26 -0.78 4.42
N PHE A 226 -10.94 -0.84 4.22
CA PHE A 226 -10.28 -2.00 3.62
C PHE A 226 -10.42 -3.27 4.46
N ALA A 227 -10.60 -3.14 5.78
CA ALA A 227 -10.72 -4.30 6.66
C ALA A 227 -12.07 -5.02 6.46
N THR A 228 -13.16 -4.27 6.27
CA THR A 228 -14.51 -4.83 6.10
C THR A 228 -14.95 -4.90 4.64
N LYS A 229 -14.19 -4.27 3.73
CA LYS A 229 -14.54 -4.07 2.32
C LYS A 229 -15.93 -3.45 2.15
N SER A 230 -16.22 -2.41 2.94
CA SER A 230 -17.51 -1.76 2.93
C SER A 230 -17.43 -0.27 3.27
N ALA A 231 -18.54 0.42 3.05
CA ALA A 231 -18.78 1.76 3.59
C ALA A 231 -18.52 1.78 5.12
N CYS A 232 -17.68 2.71 5.59
CA CYS A 232 -17.51 3.01 7.01
C CYS A 232 -18.85 3.38 7.67
N GLY A 233 -19.02 2.95 8.92
CA GLY A 233 -20.22 3.24 9.71
C GLY A 233 -20.46 4.74 9.89
N GLY A 234 -21.73 5.16 9.79
CA GLY A 234 -22.17 6.54 10.01
C GLY A 234 -21.95 7.50 8.82
N GLN A 235 -21.43 7.04 7.68
CA GLN A 235 -21.35 7.87 6.49
C GLN A 235 -22.72 8.03 5.80
N PRO A 236 -22.93 9.06 4.95
CA PRO A 236 -21.97 10.10 4.57
C PRO A 236 -21.69 11.08 5.72
N TYR A 237 -20.47 11.63 5.79
CA TYR A 237 -20.08 12.58 6.84
C TYR A 237 -20.19 14.04 6.37
N ASP A 238 -20.74 14.87 7.25
CA ASP A 238 -20.93 16.30 7.00
C ASP A 238 -19.60 17.04 6.97
N VAL A 239 -19.44 17.89 5.95
CA VAL A 239 -18.33 18.84 5.84
C VAL A 239 -18.91 20.24 5.99
N THR A 240 -18.55 20.94 7.07
CA THR A 240 -19.07 22.29 7.37
C THR A 240 -18.54 23.29 6.35
N ARG A 241 -19.43 24.15 5.84
CA ARG A 241 -19.15 25.14 4.81
C ARG A 241 -20.03 26.38 5.00
N ASN A 242 -19.57 27.53 4.54
CA ASN A 242 -20.23 28.83 4.68
C ASN A 242 -21.20 29.12 3.53
N ASN A 243 -21.04 28.48 2.36
CA ASN A 243 -21.82 28.78 1.14
C ASN A 243 -22.19 27.54 0.30
N VAL A 244 -22.88 27.77 -0.82
CA VAL A 244 -23.17 26.75 -1.86
C VAL A 244 -21.87 26.26 -2.49
N VAL A 245 -21.73 24.94 -2.67
CA VAL A 245 -20.56 24.36 -3.34
C VAL A 245 -20.70 24.52 -4.84
N GLN A 246 -19.76 25.25 -5.44
CA GLN A 246 -19.59 25.30 -6.88
C GLN A 246 -18.10 25.12 -7.18
N GLY A 247 -17.67 23.87 -7.28
CA GLY A 247 -16.42 23.54 -7.95
C GLY A 247 -16.53 23.75 -9.46
N ARG A 248 -15.37 23.85 -10.12
CA ARG A 248 -15.33 23.69 -11.58
C ARG A 248 -15.90 22.33 -11.93
N THR A 249 -16.59 22.23 -13.06
CA THR A 249 -17.25 20.98 -13.43
C THR A 249 -16.24 19.87 -13.73
N TRP A 250 -15.01 20.23 -14.09
CA TRP A 250 -13.92 19.27 -14.34
C TRP A 250 -13.01 19.03 -13.13
N GLU A 251 -12.66 20.04 -12.33
CA GLU A 251 -11.79 19.91 -11.15
C GLU A 251 -12.61 19.88 -9.84
N PRO A 252 -12.79 18.70 -9.22
CA PRO A 252 -13.48 18.63 -7.94
C PRO A 252 -12.65 19.23 -6.80
N PRO A 253 -13.28 19.60 -5.67
CA PRO A 253 -12.61 19.86 -4.40
C PRO A 253 -11.54 18.81 -4.12
N THR A 254 -10.35 19.24 -3.72
CA THR A 254 -9.27 18.34 -3.29
C THR A 254 -9.36 18.10 -1.79
N ILE A 255 -8.86 16.95 -1.35
CA ILE A 255 -8.71 16.66 0.08
C ILE A 255 -7.27 16.32 0.42
N ALA A 256 -6.89 16.43 1.70
CA ALA A 256 -5.62 15.89 2.20
C ALA A 256 -5.76 15.50 3.66
N ALA A 257 -5.09 14.42 4.08
CA ALA A 257 -4.96 14.08 5.49
C ALA A 257 -3.72 14.73 6.10
N VAL A 258 -3.89 15.32 7.28
CA VAL A 258 -2.79 15.71 8.15
C VAL A 258 -3.08 15.15 9.55
N GLY A 259 -2.38 14.08 9.90
CA GLY A 259 -2.70 13.28 11.08
C GLY A 259 -4.08 12.65 10.96
N ASN A 260 -4.92 12.81 11.99
CA ASN A 260 -6.31 12.32 12.00
C ASN A 260 -7.33 13.34 11.47
N ARG A 261 -6.89 14.37 10.74
CA ARG A 261 -7.75 15.41 10.19
C ARG A 261 -7.71 15.39 8.67
N ILE A 262 -8.87 15.57 8.06
CA ILE A 262 -9.04 15.66 6.61
C ILE A 262 -9.43 17.09 6.28
N PHE A 263 -8.59 17.76 5.51
CA PHE A 263 -8.85 19.09 4.99
C PHE A 263 -9.50 18.97 3.62
N VAL A 264 -10.58 19.71 3.40
CA VAL A 264 -11.34 19.73 2.14
C VAL A 264 -11.28 21.15 1.58
N ASN A 265 -10.71 21.29 0.39
CA ASN A 265 -10.61 22.58 -0.29
C ASN A 265 -11.86 22.80 -1.15
N ILE A 266 -12.82 23.56 -0.63
CA ILE A 266 -14.15 23.80 -1.21
C ILE A 266 -14.19 25.16 -1.90
N TYR A 267 -14.66 25.20 -3.13
CA TYR A 267 -14.75 26.44 -3.90
C TYR A 267 -16.12 27.12 -3.74
N GLY A 268 -16.11 28.40 -3.37
CA GLY A 268 -17.30 29.26 -3.29
C GLY A 268 -17.81 29.72 -4.66
N THR A 269 -19.08 30.16 -4.71
CA THR A 269 -19.86 30.38 -5.95
C THR A 269 -19.39 31.50 -6.89
N ALA A 270 -19.43 31.18 -8.19
CA ALA A 270 -19.67 31.98 -9.41
C ALA A 270 -18.93 33.29 -9.69
N ASN A 271 -18.33 33.95 -8.71
CA ASN A 271 -17.68 35.22 -8.95
C ASN A 271 -16.22 34.96 -9.31
N THR A 272 -15.72 35.74 -10.24
CA THR A 272 -14.35 35.72 -10.76
C THR A 272 -13.26 35.96 -9.71
N ASN A 273 -13.57 35.95 -8.40
CA ASN A 273 -12.65 36.18 -7.29
C ASN A 273 -13.04 35.38 -6.03
N SER A 274 -13.68 34.22 -6.19
CA SER A 274 -14.23 33.48 -5.05
C SER A 274 -13.12 32.93 -4.16
N LEU A 275 -13.22 33.18 -2.86
CA LEU A 275 -12.31 32.65 -1.86
C LEU A 275 -12.51 31.13 -1.78
N ALA A 276 -11.42 30.37 -1.81
CA ALA A 276 -11.45 28.96 -1.47
C ALA A 276 -11.79 28.85 0.02
N GLU A 277 -12.87 28.16 0.34
CA GLU A 277 -13.20 27.79 1.70
C GLU A 277 -12.51 26.48 2.04
N ILE A 278 -11.80 26.42 3.16
CA ILE A 278 -11.19 25.18 3.60
C ILE A 278 -11.95 24.68 4.81
N SER A 279 -12.43 23.45 4.69
CA SER A 279 -13.09 22.72 5.77
C SER A 279 -12.15 21.70 6.39
N CYS A 280 -12.45 21.26 7.61
CA CYS A 280 -11.69 20.23 8.31
C CYS A 280 -12.64 19.25 8.99
N VAL A 281 -12.36 17.96 8.83
CA VAL A 281 -13.07 16.86 9.50
C VAL A 281 -12.06 16.05 10.32
N ASP A 282 -12.26 15.94 11.62
CA ASP A 282 -11.51 15.06 12.51
C ASP A 282 -12.09 13.64 12.43
N VAL A 283 -11.25 12.67 12.08
CA VAL A 283 -11.60 11.26 11.92
C VAL A 283 -10.92 10.34 12.94
N SER A 284 -10.38 10.89 14.03
CA SER A 284 -9.82 10.10 15.14
C SER A 284 -10.86 9.21 15.82
N SER A 285 -12.14 9.53 15.66
CA SER A 285 -13.28 8.77 16.18
C SER A 285 -14.42 8.79 15.16
N THR A 286 -15.69 8.87 15.59
CA THR A 286 -16.78 9.19 14.67
C THR A 286 -16.47 10.53 14.00
N PRO A 287 -16.45 10.61 12.65
CA PRO A 287 -16.06 11.84 11.97
C PRO A 287 -16.90 13.05 12.38
N THR A 288 -16.21 14.12 12.78
CA THR A 288 -16.84 15.39 13.21
C THR A 288 -16.09 16.57 12.60
N ASN A 289 -16.77 17.70 12.41
CA ASN A 289 -16.11 18.90 11.90
C ASN A 289 -15.16 19.49 12.97
N CYS A 290 -13.98 19.92 12.54
CA CYS A 290 -12.98 20.50 13.42
C CYS A 290 -13.49 21.85 13.97
N THR A 291 -13.26 22.11 15.26
CA THR A 291 -13.59 23.41 15.87
C THR A 291 -12.73 24.52 15.25
N GLY A 292 -13.33 25.67 14.94
CA GLY A 292 -12.65 26.79 14.28
C GLY A 292 -12.61 26.69 12.74
N TRP A 293 -13.20 25.64 12.17
CA TRP A 293 -13.33 25.43 10.73
C TRP A 293 -14.81 25.48 10.33
N PRO A 294 -15.12 25.85 9.08
CA PRO A 294 -14.23 26.18 7.97
C PRO A 294 -13.55 27.55 8.11
N ILE A 295 -12.39 27.70 7.48
CA ILE A 295 -11.72 28.99 7.32
C ILE A 295 -11.87 29.49 5.88
N VAL A 296 -11.87 30.81 5.72
CA VAL A 296 -11.84 31.46 4.41
C VAL A 296 -10.59 32.33 4.38
N PRO A 297 -9.47 31.87 3.77
CA PRO A 297 -8.27 32.68 3.66
C PRO A 297 -8.60 33.99 2.93
N ASN A 298 -8.03 35.11 3.37
CA ASN A 298 -8.23 36.43 2.74
C ASN A 298 -7.58 36.53 1.34
N THR A 299 -7.07 35.42 0.80
CA THR A 299 -6.43 35.34 -0.50
C THR A 299 -7.48 35.25 -1.60
N LYS A 300 -7.65 36.33 -2.38
CA LYS A 300 -8.43 36.27 -3.61
C LYS A 300 -7.65 35.53 -4.68
N PHE A 301 -8.29 34.54 -5.28
CA PHE A 301 -7.72 33.82 -6.41
C PHE A 301 -8.24 34.40 -7.72
N SER A 302 -7.34 34.54 -8.70
CA SER A 302 -7.74 34.83 -10.07
C SER A 302 -8.48 33.60 -10.63
N PRO A 303 -9.63 33.80 -11.30
CA PRO A 303 -10.59 32.74 -11.57
C PRO A 303 -10.14 31.79 -12.67
N ASN A 304 -9.05 32.10 -13.37
CA ASN A 304 -8.53 31.37 -14.52
C ASN A 304 -7.16 30.70 -14.26
N THR A 305 -6.57 30.91 -13.09
CA THR A 305 -5.26 30.36 -12.70
C THR A 305 -5.37 29.43 -11.49
N PHE A 306 -6.58 29.15 -11.04
CA PHE A 306 -6.76 28.34 -9.84
C PHE A 306 -6.60 26.86 -10.17
N THR A 307 -5.68 26.25 -9.44
CA THR A 307 -5.24 24.86 -9.59
C THR A 307 -5.80 24.04 -8.44
N ALA A 308 -6.43 22.90 -8.74
CA ALA A 308 -6.78 21.88 -7.76
C ALA A 308 -5.51 21.34 -7.09
N VAL A 309 -5.02 22.03 -6.06
CA VAL A 309 -3.87 21.61 -5.26
C VAL A 309 -4.38 21.24 -3.86
N PRO A 310 -4.14 20.00 -3.41
CA PRO A 310 -4.45 19.58 -2.05
C PRO A 310 -3.72 20.44 -1.02
N ALA A 311 -4.30 20.51 0.19
CA ALA A 311 -3.59 21.03 1.33
C ALA A 311 -2.35 20.17 1.64
N PHE A 312 -1.33 20.76 2.25
CA PHE A 312 -0.14 20.03 2.68
C PHE A 312 0.21 20.38 4.14
N PRO A 313 0.86 19.48 4.89
CA PRO A 313 1.05 19.71 6.31
C PRO A 313 2.07 20.82 6.58
N LEU A 314 1.76 21.67 7.57
CA LEU A 314 2.75 22.53 8.21
C LEU A 314 3.43 21.72 9.31
N LEU A 315 4.73 21.47 9.17
CA LEU A 315 5.50 20.69 10.14
C LEU A 315 6.31 21.61 11.08
N ASN A 316 6.69 21.10 12.24
CA ASN A 316 7.74 21.70 13.06
C ASN A 316 9.13 21.14 12.66
N SER A 317 10.19 21.61 13.33
CA SER A 317 11.56 21.14 13.08
C SER A 317 11.83 19.67 13.40
N THR A 318 10.87 18.97 14.02
CA THR A 318 10.93 17.53 14.29
C THR A 318 10.05 16.72 13.34
N GLY A 319 9.39 17.35 12.36
CA GLY A 319 8.52 16.68 11.38
C GLY A 319 7.11 16.38 11.90
N ASN A 320 6.73 16.90 13.07
CA ASN A 320 5.37 16.76 13.57
C ASN A 320 4.49 17.83 12.91
N ALA A 321 3.31 17.42 12.44
CA ALA A 321 2.34 18.37 11.93
C ALA A 321 1.82 19.27 13.06
N ILE A 322 1.94 20.58 12.86
CA ILE A 322 1.45 21.64 13.77
C ILE A 322 0.33 22.46 13.13
N GLY A 323 0.04 22.19 11.86
CA GLY A 323 -0.98 22.89 11.09
C GLY A 323 -1.03 22.38 9.66
N VAL A 324 -1.50 23.25 8.78
CA VAL A 324 -1.73 22.94 7.39
C VAL A 324 -1.49 24.18 6.54
N CYS A 325 -0.98 23.98 5.34
CA CYS A 325 -0.74 24.98 4.34
C CYS A 325 -1.60 24.72 3.11
N PHE A 326 -1.91 25.79 2.40
CA PHE A 326 -2.77 25.83 1.24
C PHE A 326 -2.15 26.71 0.17
N PRO A 327 -2.53 26.51 -1.10
CA PRO A 327 -2.24 27.46 -2.16
C PRO A 327 -2.69 28.86 -1.74
N GLY A 328 -1.80 29.85 -1.75
CA GLY A 328 -2.18 31.21 -1.36
C GLY A 328 -1.02 32.21 -1.33
N THR A 329 -1.34 33.45 -1.00
CA THR A 329 -0.32 34.49 -0.76
C THR A 329 0.45 34.19 0.52
N THR A 330 1.70 34.64 0.57
CA THR A 330 2.62 34.49 1.70
C THR A 330 2.03 34.89 3.07
N ALA A 331 1.07 35.83 3.10
CA ALA A 331 0.43 36.29 4.33
C ALA A 331 -0.61 35.32 4.92
N ASN A 332 -1.18 34.38 4.14
CA ASN A 332 -2.29 33.51 4.57
C ASN A 332 -2.15 32.06 4.04
N ALA A 333 -0.92 31.65 3.73
CA ALA A 333 -0.68 30.35 3.13
C ALA A 333 -0.85 29.19 4.13
N CYS A 334 -0.63 29.42 5.41
CA CYS A 334 -0.69 28.36 6.42
C CYS A 334 -1.44 28.77 7.67
N THR A 335 -2.10 27.80 8.30
CA THR A 335 -2.78 27.94 9.57
C THR A 335 -2.40 26.82 10.53
N ASP A 336 -2.55 27.05 11.82
CA ASP A 336 -2.53 25.98 12.81
C ASP A 336 -3.84 25.15 12.73
N PHE A 337 -3.96 24.12 13.57
CA PHE A 337 -5.18 23.30 13.62
C PHE A 337 -6.39 24.00 14.24
N ALA A 338 -6.20 25.13 14.92
CA ALA A 338 -7.29 25.98 15.42
C ALA A 338 -7.79 26.99 14.36
N GLY A 339 -7.23 26.94 13.15
CA GLY A 339 -7.58 27.83 12.04
C GLY A 339 -6.95 29.21 12.13
N GLN A 340 -5.96 29.41 13.00
CA GLN A 340 -5.24 30.69 13.12
C GLN A 340 -4.09 30.74 12.11
N THR A 341 -3.97 31.86 11.39
CA THR A 341 -2.86 32.09 10.45
C THR A 341 -1.51 32.01 11.14
N VAL A 342 -0.57 31.27 10.55
CA VAL A 342 0.80 31.12 11.05
C VAL A 342 1.76 31.86 10.13
N THR A 343 2.67 32.64 10.72
CA THR A 343 3.78 33.23 9.98
C THR A 343 4.78 32.14 9.60
N ILE A 344 5.10 32.04 8.31
CA ILE A 344 6.00 31.05 7.75
C ILE A 344 7.24 31.68 7.13
N ASP A 345 8.28 30.87 6.97
CA ASP A 345 9.51 31.25 6.28
C ASP A 345 9.23 31.68 4.82
N PRO A 346 9.93 32.70 4.28
CA PRO A 346 9.76 33.11 2.88
C PRO A 346 9.98 31.99 1.85
N ASN A 347 10.86 31.03 2.11
CA ASN A 347 11.07 29.90 1.20
C ASN A 347 9.85 28.98 1.18
N LEU A 348 9.28 28.66 2.36
CA LEU A 348 8.02 27.91 2.45
C LEU A 348 6.86 28.68 1.81
N ALA A 349 6.84 30.00 1.97
CA ALA A 349 5.84 30.85 1.37
C ALA A 349 5.91 30.84 -0.17
N GLY A 350 7.11 30.72 -0.74
CA GLY A 350 7.34 30.53 -2.18
C GLY A 350 6.73 29.21 -2.70
N LEU A 351 6.87 28.12 -1.95
CA LEU A 351 6.25 26.82 -2.26
C LEU A 351 4.72 26.86 -2.19
N ALA A 352 4.19 27.52 -1.16
CA ALA A 352 2.76 27.62 -0.92
C ALA A 352 2.04 28.56 -1.91
N ASN A 353 2.77 29.40 -2.62
CA ASN A 353 2.23 30.27 -3.65
C ASN A 353 2.54 29.67 -5.03
N PRO A 354 1.72 28.74 -5.55
CA PRO A 354 1.99 28.12 -6.84
C PRO A 354 2.01 29.22 -7.91
N PHE A 355 3.21 29.49 -8.43
CA PHE A 355 3.49 30.45 -9.50
C PHE A 355 2.40 30.47 -10.56
N ASN A 356 1.88 31.65 -10.93
CA ASN A 356 1.36 32.07 -12.25
C ASN A 356 1.00 30.95 -13.25
N ALA A 357 0.20 29.98 -12.83
CA ALA A 357 -0.03 28.81 -13.65
C ALA A 357 -1.40 28.92 -14.31
N GLY A 358 -1.40 28.98 -15.64
CA GLY A 358 -2.59 28.83 -16.46
C GLY A 358 -3.25 27.45 -16.30
N TRP A 359 -4.31 27.27 -17.08
CA TRP A 359 -5.35 26.24 -17.02
C TRP A 359 -4.93 24.76 -16.89
N GLY A 360 -3.64 24.40 -16.97
CA GLY A 360 -3.16 23.01 -17.09
C GLY A 360 -2.34 22.48 -15.90
N THR A 361 -2.47 23.03 -14.69
CA THR A 361 -1.51 22.75 -13.60
C THR A 361 -2.16 22.23 -12.34
N THR A 362 -2.97 21.20 -12.47
CA THR A 362 -3.35 20.41 -11.31
C THR A 362 -2.12 19.73 -10.70
N ARG A 363 -1.97 19.81 -9.37
CA ARG A 363 -0.87 19.18 -8.64
C ARG A 363 -1.44 18.16 -7.65
N GLY A 364 -0.75 17.05 -7.50
CA GLY A 364 -1.09 16.03 -6.52
C GLY A 364 -0.75 16.44 -5.10
N GLU A 365 -1.04 15.53 -4.16
CA GLU A 365 -0.67 15.72 -2.76
C GLU A 365 0.85 15.84 -2.59
N ALA A 366 1.27 16.64 -1.62
CA ALA A 366 2.67 16.67 -1.21
C ALA A 366 3.04 15.37 -0.49
N TYR A 367 4.26 14.87 -0.73
CA TYR A 367 4.80 13.73 0.01
C TYR A 367 5.61 14.22 1.22
N VAL A 368 5.46 13.57 2.37
CA VAL A 368 6.18 13.90 3.61
C VAL A 368 7.20 12.80 3.91
N ASP A 369 8.47 13.18 4.08
CA ASP A 369 9.53 12.31 4.57
C ASP A 369 10.22 12.95 5.79
N GLY A 370 9.77 12.56 6.98
CA GLY A 370 10.29 13.12 8.22
C GLY A 370 10.02 14.61 8.34
N THR A 371 11.06 15.43 8.32
CA THR A 371 10.97 16.89 8.35
C THR A 371 10.85 17.51 6.97
N ARG A 372 10.88 16.72 5.90
CA ARG A 372 10.84 17.20 4.52
C ARG A 372 9.47 17.04 3.90
N ILE A 373 9.11 17.99 3.06
CA ILE A 373 7.98 17.88 2.13
C ILE A 373 8.48 17.96 0.69
N PHE A 374 7.88 17.16 -0.19
CA PHE A 374 8.13 17.14 -1.62
C PHE A 374 6.86 17.56 -2.35
N MET A 375 6.94 18.63 -3.12
CA MET A 375 5.79 19.22 -3.80
C MET A 375 6.02 19.20 -5.31
N PRO A 376 5.13 18.56 -6.09
CA PRO A 376 5.16 18.70 -7.53
C PRO A 376 4.82 20.15 -7.90
N ASN A 377 5.57 20.74 -8.81
CA ASN A 377 5.40 22.10 -9.30
C ASN A 377 5.55 22.13 -10.83
N VAL A 378 4.76 22.98 -11.49
CA VAL A 378 4.76 23.21 -12.93
C VAL A 378 4.89 24.70 -13.18
N VAL A 379 5.88 25.10 -13.98
CA VAL A 379 6.13 26.51 -14.32
C VAL A 379 5.83 26.73 -15.81
N LEU A 380 4.69 27.34 -16.15
CA LEU A 380 4.16 27.35 -17.52
C LEU A 380 4.81 28.36 -18.49
N GLN A 381 5.42 29.45 -18.03
CA GLN A 381 5.79 30.55 -18.94
C GLN A 381 7.10 30.35 -19.71
N ASN A 382 7.88 29.30 -19.42
CA ASN A 382 9.10 28.82 -20.10
C ASN A 382 9.63 27.52 -19.44
N GLY A 383 8.87 26.91 -18.52
CA GLY A 383 9.46 26.31 -17.34
C GLY A 383 9.40 24.80 -17.29
N THR A 384 10.36 24.24 -16.57
CA THR A 384 10.51 22.82 -16.29
C THR A 384 9.39 22.30 -15.39
N SER A 385 8.91 21.09 -15.66
CA SER A 385 8.31 20.24 -14.62
C SER A 385 9.32 20.08 -13.50
N GLN A 386 8.94 20.31 -12.24
CA GLN A 386 9.88 20.22 -11.14
C GLN A 386 9.27 19.69 -9.85
N VAL A 387 10.07 19.07 -9.00
CA VAL A 387 9.69 18.78 -7.61
C VAL A 387 10.54 19.64 -6.70
N GLU A 388 9.87 20.44 -5.89
CA GLU A 388 10.50 21.26 -4.86
C GLU A 388 10.51 20.48 -3.54
N CYS A 389 11.58 20.63 -2.77
CA CYS A 389 11.71 20.04 -1.45
C CYS A 389 11.99 21.12 -0.42
N TYR A 390 11.25 21.09 0.68
CA TYR A 390 11.47 21.96 1.84
C TYR A 390 11.71 21.12 3.09
N ASP A 391 12.73 21.49 3.86
CA ASP A 391 13.07 20.82 5.11
C ASP A 391 12.79 21.74 6.30
N PHE A 392 11.80 21.36 7.10
CA PHE A 392 11.41 22.08 8.30
C PHE A 392 12.47 22.01 9.41
N ALA A 393 13.40 21.05 9.38
CA ALA A 393 14.50 20.99 10.35
C ALA A 393 15.53 22.10 10.12
N THR A 394 15.81 22.41 8.85
CA THR A 394 16.77 23.46 8.45
C THR A 394 16.11 24.78 8.09
N ASN A 395 14.78 24.79 7.98
CA ASN A 395 13.96 25.94 7.58
C ASN A 395 14.43 26.51 6.22
N ASN A 396 14.70 25.62 5.26
CA ASN A 396 15.23 25.97 3.95
C ASN A 396 14.80 24.95 2.88
N LEU A 397 14.98 25.29 1.60
CA LEU A 397 14.88 24.32 0.50
C LEU A 397 15.96 23.25 0.65
N CYS A 398 15.62 22.00 0.34
CA CYS A 398 16.50 20.86 0.56
C CYS A 398 17.73 20.90 -0.34
N THR A 399 18.90 21.29 0.17
CA THR A 399 20.14 21.51 -0.61
C THR A 399 20.66 20.29 -1.38
N SER A 400 20.19 19.08 -1.05
CA SER A 400 20.65 17.82 -1.64
C SER A 400 20.16 17.58 -3.07
N PHE A 401 19.18 18.33 -3.57
CA PHE A 401 18.82 18.32 -4.99
C PHE A 401 19.73 19.29 -5.74
N SER A 402 20.62 18.79 -6.57
CA SER A 402 21.38 19.62 -7.52
C SER A 402 20.92 19.32 -8.94
N PRO A 403 20.32 20.28 -9.67
CA PRO A 403 19.91 21.61 -9.22
C PRO A 403 18.71 21.54 -8.25
N ASN A 404 18.56 22.58 -7.42
CA ASN A 404 17.39 22.80 -6.57
C ASN A 404 16.51 23.84 -7.26
N PRO A 405 15.29 23.51 -7.71
CA PRO A 405 14.55 22.25 -7.51
C PRO A 405 14.92 21.11 -8.46
N LYS A 406 14.43 19.89 -8.20
CA LYS A 406 14.58 18.76 -9.13
C LYS A 406 13.78 19.06 -10.40
N THR A 407 14.45 19.41 -11.48
CA THR A 407 13.83 19.72 -12.77
C THR A 407 13.81 18.52 -13.71
N PHE A 408 12.80 18.49 -14.59
CA PHE A 408 12.64 17.52 -15.66
C PHE A 408 12.57 18.22 -17.02
N VAL A 409 13.08 17.55 -18.05
CA VAL A 409 13.02 18.04 -19.43
C VAL A 409 11.58 17.95 -19.91
N LEU A 410 11.03 19.06 -20.41
CA LEU A 410 9.62 19.14 -20.80
C LEU A 410 9.20 18.13 -21.87
N SER A 411 10.05 17.88 -22.88
CA SER A 411 9.77 16.87 -23.90
C SER A 411 9.76 15.43 -23.35
N GLU A 412 10.25 15.24 -22.14
CA GLU A 412 10.25 13.97 -21.42
C GLU A 412 9.10 13.88 -20.42
N LEU A 413 8.81 14.95 -19.69
CA LEU A 413 7.78 15.00 -18.65
C LEU A 413 7.20 16.40 -18.48
N GLU A 414 5.93 16.54 -18.80
CA GLU A 414 5.17 17.79 -18.70
C GLU A 414 4.01 17.67 -17.70
N ALA A 415 3.70 18.77 -17.01
CA ALA A 415 2.59 18.90 -16.07
C ALA A 415 2.47 17.76 -15.04
N LEU A 416 3.35 17.79 -14.03
CA LEU A 416 3.39 16.79 -12.95
C LEU A 416 2.07 16.71 -12.19
N TYR A 417 1.44 15.55 -12.24
CA TYR A 417 0.20 15.25 -11.53
C TYR A 417 0.40 14.73 -10.12
N THR A 418 1.42 13.93 -9.88
CA THR A 418 1.56 13.27 -8.57
C THR A 418 3.00 13.00 -8.22
N VAL A 419 3.26 12.94 -6.91
CA VAL A 419 4.45 12.37 -6.31
C VAL A 419 3.98 11.21 -5.45
N GLN A 420 4.49 10.01 -5.71
CA GLN A 420 4.13 8.82 -4.95
C GLN A 420 5.37 8.02 -4.58
N ILE A 421 5.28 7.31 -3.46
CA ILE A 421 6.35 6.43 -3.03
C ILE A 421 6.14 5.01 -3.53
N ASP A 422 7.23 4.34 -3.84
CA ASP A 422 7.27 2.88 -3.84
C ASP A 422 7.30 2.39 -2.38
N PRO A 423 6.28 1.66 -1.88
CA PRO A 423 6.32 1.14 -0.51
C PRO A 423 7.50 0.20 -0.25
N ALA A 424 8.06 -0.42 -1.30
CA ALA A 424 9.25 -1.27 -1.17
C ALA A 424 10.54 -0.47 -0.93
N ASP A 425 10.58 0.78 -1.40
CA ASP A 425 11.71 1.71 -1.23
C ASP A 425 11.16 3.16 -1.16
N PRO A 426 10.75 3.64 0.02
CA PRO A 426 10.16 4.97 0.14
C PRO A 426 11.12 6.12 -0.12
N SER A 427 12.42 5.84 -0.31
CA SER A 427 13.33 6.86 -0.82
C SER A 427 13.11 7.13 -2.30
N CYS A 428 12.57 6.18 -3.06
CA CYS A 428 12.31 6.35 -4.47
C CYS A 428 10.96 7.02 -4.71
N LEU A 429 10.99 8.30 -5.09
CA LEU A 429 9.81 9.07 -5.45
C LEU A 429 9.51 8.88 -6.93
N TRP A 430 8.28 8.51 -7.23
CA TRP A 430 7.76 8.33 -8.55
C TRP A 430 6.84 9.46 -8.93
N LEU A 431 6.94 9.86 -10.19
CA LEU A 431 6.19 10.95 -10.79
C LEU A 431 5.37 10.44 -11.94
N MET A 432 4.21 11.08 -12.12
CA MET A 432 3.39 10.97 -13.31
C MET A 432 3.11 12.37 -13.83
N GLY A 433 3.19 12.58 -15.14
CA GLY A 433 2.81 13.82 -15.81
C GLY A 433 1.79 13.61 -16.92
N HIS A 434 1.23 14.72 -17.40
CA HIS A 434 0.27 14.78 -18.51
C HIS A 434 0.87 14.27 -19.82
N ASP A 435 2.05 14.77 -20.20
CA ASP A 435 2.66 14.53 -21.51
C ASP A 435 4.16 14.27 -21.40
N GLY A 436 4.76 13.89 -22.52
CA GLY A 436 6.18 13.65 -22.69
C GLY A 436 6.50 12.20 -23.05
N THR A 437 7.71 12.00 -23.59
CA THR A 437 8.19 10.65 -23.98
C THR A 437 8.46 9.73 -22.78
N LYS A 438 8.48 10.28 -21.56
CA LYS A 438 8.81 9.64 -20.29
C LYS A 438 7.85 10.14 -19.19
N GLN A 439 6.54 10.03 -19.43
CA GLN A 439 5.50 10.46 -18.48
C GLN A 439 5.63 9.88 -17.07
N ILE A 440 6.26 8.71 -16.92
CA ILE A 440 6.58 8.13 -15.62
C ILE A 440 8.08 8.19 -15.39
N GLN A 441 8.48 8.89 -14.33
CA GLN A 441 9.89 9.00 -13.92
C GLN A 441 10.02 8.74 -12.42
N ASN A 442 11.24 8.48 -11.97
CA ASN A 442 11.53 8.44 -10.55
C ASN A 442 12.86 9.12 -10.22
N PHE A 443 13.01 9.47 -8.96
CA PHE A 443 14.25 9.99 -8.42
C PHE A 443 14.35 9.68 -6.92
N ASP A 444 15.57 9.65 -6.44
CA ASP A 444 15.87 9.43 -5.03
C ASP A 444 15.59 10.70 -4.22
N SER A 445 14.71 10.61 -3.22
CA SER A 445 14.32 11.70 -2.29
C SER A 445 15.48 12.25 -1.46
N GLN A 446 16.57 11.50 -1.31
CA GLN A 446 17.70 11.93 -0.49
C GLN A 446 18.68 12.77 -1.31
N THR A 447 18.86 12.43 -2.58
CA THR A 447 19.96 12.94 -3.42
C THR A 447 19.50 13.61 -4.72
N GLY A 448 18.23 13.49 -5.09
CA GLY A 448 17.72 13.92 -6.39
C GLY A 448 18.21 13.10 -7.59
N GLY A 449 19.07 12.10 -7.35
CA GLY A 449 19.63 11.22 -8.36
C GLY A 449 18.69 10.10 -8.79
N ALA A 450 19.24 9.08 -9.45
CA ALA A 450 18.49 7.88 -9.79
C ALA A 450 18.22 7.04 -8.53
N CYS A 451 17.02 6.48 -8.41
CA CYS A 451 16.69 5.56 -7.33
C CYS A 451 17.64 4.36 -7.30
N GLY A 452 17.98 3.88 -6.10
CA GLY A 452 18.89 2.75 -5.90
C GLY A 452 20.39 3.08 -6.10
N ALA A 453 20.74 4.21 -6.71
CA ALA A 453 22.14 4.58 -6.96
C ALA A 453 22.92 4.87 -5.66
N ASN A 454 22.22 5.37 -4.64
CA ASN A 454 22.80 5.72 -3.33
C ASN A 454 22.40 4.72 -2.23
N GLY A 455 21.96 3.53 -2.62
CA GLY A 455 21.39 2.53 -1.73
C GLY A 455 19.86 2.54 -1.71
N PHE A 456 19.30 1.83 -0.73
CA PHE A 456 17.86 1.65 -0.56
C PHE A 456 17.44 2.06 0.84
N VAL A 457 16.24 2.60 0.97
CA VAL A 457 15.64 2.87 2.28
C VAL A 457 14.55 1.84 2.53
N LEU A 458 14.78 0.99 3.53
CA LEU A 458 13.89 -0.11 3.88
C LEU A 458 13.15 0.20 5.18
N PRO A 459 11.83 0.48 5.12
CA PRO A 459 11.00 0.62 6.31
C PRO A 459 10.95 -0.67 7.10
N ILE A 460 10.92 -0.54 8.42
CA ILE A 460 10.71 -1.67 9.30
C ILE A 460 9.31 -2.26 9.13
N SER A 461 8.33 -1.45 8.72
CA SER A 461 7.00 -1.93 8.34
C SER A 461 6.99 -2.91 7.17
N ASN A 462 8.06 -2.99 6.36
CA ASN A 462 8.15 -3.99 5.31
C ASN A 462 8.41 -5.40 5.85
N PHE A 463 8.93 -5.50 7.09
CA PHE A 463 9.19 -6.76 7.79
C PHE A 463 8.15 -7.08 8.87
N ARG A 464 7.26 -6.14 9.21
CA ARG A 464 6.22 -6.36 10.23
C ARG A 464 4.96 -5.55 9.93
N GLU A 465 3.82 -6.23 9.89
CA GLU A 465 2.56 -5.58 9.52
C GLU A 465 1.91 -4.80 10.68
N SER A 466 2.07 -5.26 11.93
CA SER A 466 1.46 -4.61 13.10
C SER A 466 2.49 -4.20 14.15
N ALA A 467 2.56 -2.90 14.41
CA ALA A 467 3.44 -2.34 15.43
C ALA A 467 3.04 -2.73 16.86
N SER A 468 1.78 -3.09 17.12
CA SER A 468 1.30 -3.37 18.48
C SER A 468 1.26 -4.86 18.84
N ARG A 469 1.01 -5.76 17.87
CA ARG A 469 0.88 -7.21 18.13
C ARG A 469 2.11 -8.02 17.72
N CYS A 470 2.92 -7.50 16.80
CA CYS A 470 4.12 -8.15 16.27
C CYS A 470 5.37 -7.31 16.56
N ALA A 471 5.34 -6.57 17.68
CA ALA A 471 6.42 -5.70 18.09
C ALA A 471 7.66 -6.56 18.39
N ALA A 472 8.76 -6.26 17.71
CA ALA A 472 10.02 -6.95 17.96
C ALA A 472 10.46 -6.68 19.41
N THR A 473 10.58 -7.75 20.20
CA THR A 473 11.20 -7.72 21.54
C THR A 473 12.72 -7.72 21.43
N SER A 474 13.27 -8.28 20.35
CA SER A 474 14.67 -8.17 19.99
C SER A 474 14.88 -8.32 18.49
N TRP A 475 15.88 -7.63 17.94
CA TRP A 475 16.32 -7.81 16.56
C TRP A 475 17.57 -8.68 16.58
N LYS A 476 17.60 -9.74 15.76
CA LYS A 476 18.67 -10.75 15.81
C LYS A 476 19.63 -10.62 14.64
N GLN A 477 19.12 -10.63 13.42
CA GLN A 477 19.97 -10.68 12.24
C GLN A 477 19.35 -9.92 11.08
N PHE A 478 20.19 -9.22 10.32
CA PHE A 478 19.88 -8.71 9.00
C PHE A 478 20.82 -9.31 7.97
N ALA A 479 20.30 -9.84 6.87
CA ALA A 479 21.08 -10.55 5.87
C ALA A 479 20.75 -10.09 4.45
N LEU A 480 21.78 -9.90 3.63
CA LEU A 480 21.64 -9.79 2.18
C LEU A 480 21.46 -11.20 1.60
N VAL A 481 20.26 -11.49 1.09
CA VAL A 481 19.97 -12.72 0.35
C VAL A 481 20.43 -12.58 -1.10
N ASN A 482 20.21 -11.40 -1.69
CA ASN A 482 20.68 -11.03 -3.01
C ASN A 482 20.98 -9.51 -3.02
N PRO A 483 22.09 -9.04 -3.61
CA PRO A 483 23.22 -9.80 -4.12
C PRO A 483 23.93 -10.59 -3.01
N THR A 484 24.45 -11.78 -3.34
CA THR A 484 25.36 -12.53 -2.45
C THR A 484 26.72 -11.82 -2.33
N VAL A 485 27.46 -12.09 -1.25
CA VAL A 485 28.83 -11.58 -1.10
C VAL A 485 29.69 -11.95 -2.30
N GLY A 486 30.53 -11.01 -2.75
CA GLY A 486 31.32 -11.10 -3.98
C GLY A 486 30.72 -10.33 -5.15
N ASN A 487 29.42 -10.05 -5.13
CA ASN A 487 28.76 -9.18 -6.11
C ASN A 487 28.77 -7.69 -5.69
N PHE A 488 29.27 -7.40 -4.49
CA PHE A 488 29.52 -6.05 -3.98
C PHE A 488 30.86 -6.05 -3.22
N THR A 489 31.54 -4.91 -3.18
CA THR A 489 32.86 -4.75 -2.55
C THR A 489 32.75 -4.49 -1.05
N SER A 490 31.77 -3.68 -0.65
CA SER A 490 31.43 -3.44 0.75
C SER A 490 29.97 -3.06 0.86
N GLY A 491 29.38 -3.19 2.04
CA GLY A 491 28.02 -2.76 2.28
C GLY A 491 27.81 -2.33 3.72
N THR A 492 26.98 -1.31 3.90
CA THR A 492 26.66 -0.73 5.19
C THR A 492 25.16 -0.65 5.40
N VAL A 493 24.75 -0.69 6.66
CA VAL A 493 23.39 -0.43 7.11
C VAL A 493 23.44 0.67 8.15
N GLU A 494 22.83 1.80 7.83
CA GLU A 494 22.59 2.88 8.78
C GLU A 494 21.14 2.77 9.28
N PHE A 495 20.95 2.81 10.60
CA PHE A 495 19.63 2.76 11.21
C PHE A 495 19.18 4.19 11.51
N VAL A 496 18.00 4.54 11.00
CA VAL A 496 17.47 5.89 11.12
C VAL A 496 16.10 5.89 11.78
N ASP A 497 15.76 7.03 12.35
CA ASP A 497 14.47 7.23 12.99
C ASP A 497 13.33 7.48 11.99
N SER A 498 12.11 7.70 12.49
CA SER A 498 10.96 8.06 11.67
C SER A 498 11.16 9.33 10.86
N ARG A 499 12.07 10.22 11.29
CA ARG A 499 12.42 11.47 10.60
C ARG A 499 13.49 11.28 9.53
N GLY A 500 14.11 10.09 9.47
CA GLY A 500 15.18 9.78 8.52
C GLY A 500 16.55 10.23 9.02
N ALA A 501 16.64 10.69 10.27
CA ALA A 501 17.90 11.05 10.90
C ALA A 501 18.57 9.81 11.51
N ALA A 502 19.90 9.75 11.42
CA ALA A 502 20.69 8.72 12.09
C ALA A 502 20.37 8.65 13.58
N ILE A 503 20.22 7.44 14.11
CA ILE A 503 19.99 7.23 15.55
C ILE A 503 21.26 7.61 16.32
N SER A 504 21.15 8.60 17.22
CA SER A 504 22.28 9.08 18.03
C SER A 504 22.90 7.94 18.83
N GLY A 505 24.24 7.81 18.75
CA GLY A 505 25.00 6.77 19.44
C GLY A 505 25.11 5.44 18.68
N LEU A 506 24.46 5.31 17.52
CA LEU A 506 24.51 4.11 16.70
C LEU A 506 25.27 4.39 15.40
N SER A 507 26.48 3.84 15.27
CA SER A 507 27.25 3.95 14.03
C SER A 507 26.63 3.09 12.92
N PRO A 508 26.82 3.44 11.63
CA PRO A 508 26.55 2.53 10.53
C PRO A 508 27.27 1.20 10.74
N GLN A 509 26.59 0.10 10.41
CA GLN A 509 27.09 -1.25 10.59
C GLN A 509 27.55 -1.81 9.24
N ASN A 510 28.64 -2.57 9.23
CA ASN A 510 29.13 -3.23 8.02
C ASN A 510 28.57 -4.65 7.92
N PHE A 511 28.24 -5.09 6.70
CA PHE A 511 27.96 -6.52 6.49
C PHE A 511 29.23 -7.35 6.70
N GLY A 512 29.09 -8.49 7.36
CA GLY A 512 30.14 -9.49 7.49
C GLY A 512 30.44 -10.20 6.17
N ALA A 513 31.47 -11.06 6.18
CA ALA A 513 31.94 -11.80 5.01
C ALA A 513 30.91 -12.77 4.40
N ASN A 514 29.81 -13.06 5.11
CA ASN A 514 28.69 -13.86 4.64
C ASN A 514 27.46 -13.01 4.26
N GLY A 515 27.57 -11.68 4.28
CA GLY A 515 26.48 -10.77 3.93
C GLY A 515 25.46 -10.61 5.06
N THR A 516 25.81 -11.04 6.28
CA THR A 516 24.95 -10.91 7.46
C THR A 516 25.48 -9.86 8.43
N LEU A 517 24.57 -9.29 9.21
CA LEU A 517 24.80 -8.36 10.29
C LEU A 517 24.09 -8.90 11.53
N ASP A 518 24.84 -9.05 12.63
CA ASP A 518 24.27 -9.34 13.95
C ASP A 518 23.70 -8.06 14.55
N LEU A 519 22.42 -8.10 14.92
CA LEU A 519 21.70 -6.97 15.50
C LEU A 519 21.51 -7.09 17.02
N ALA A 520 21.86 -8.24 17.61
CA ALA A 520 21.53 -8.54 19.00
C ALA A 520 22.16 -7.54 19.98
N SER A 521 23.36 -7.04 19.68
CA SER A 521 24.09 -6.07 20.51
C SER A 521 23.61 -4.61 20.34
N LEU A 522 22.87 -4.31 19.27
CA LEU A 522 22.48 -2.93 18.93
C LEU A 522 21.29 -2.44 19.76
N ASN A 523 20.57 -3.34 20.43
CA ASN A 523 19.43 -3.02 21.28
C ASN A 523 18.38 -2.14 20.55
N LEU A 524 18.13 -2.41 19.27
CA LEU A 524 17.29 -1.56 18.39
C LEU A 524 15.85 -1.38 18.91
N HIS A 525 15.35 -2.31 19.72
CA HIS A 525 14.02 -2.21 20.34
C HIS A 525 13.93 -1.12 21.41
N SER A 526 15.06 -0.71 22.00
CA SER A 526 15.13 0.40 22.96
C SER A 526 15.08 1.78 22.28
N TYR A 527 15.08 1.83 20.95
CA TYR A 527 14.90 3.06 20.18
C TYR A 527 13.46 3.11 19.66
N PRO A 528 12.52 3.72 20.39
CA PRO A 528 11.11 3.78 19.99
C PRO A 528 10.91 4.50 18.64
N SER A 529 11.90 5.26 18.20
CA SER A 529 11.89 5.98 16.93
C SER A 529 12.47 5.18 15.76
N PHE A 530 13.07 4.00 15.98
CA PHE A 530 13.65 3.18 14.90
C PHE A 530 12.57 2.77 13.89
N ALA A 531 12.70 3.30 12.68
CA ALA A 531 11.67 3.16 11.66
C ALA A 531 12.20 2.65 10.32
N ARG A 532 13.47 2.93 9.97
CA ARG A 532 14.01 2.63 8.64
C ARG A 532 15.48 2.24 8.70
N MET A 533 15.91 1.53 7.66
CA MET A 533 17.30 1.15 7.42
C MET A 533 17.76 1.69 6.07
N HIS A 534 18.90 2.38 6.05
CA HIS A 534 19.58 2.81 4.84
C HIS A 534 20.63 1.77 4.47
N VAL A 535 20.35 0.97 3.44
CA VAL A 535 21.26 -0.07 2.96
C VAL A 535 22.08 0.48 1.80
N ARG A 536 23.38 0.66 1.99
CA ARG A 536 24.30 1.14 0.94
C ARG A 536 25.26 0.03 0.56
N LEU A 537 25.33 -0.28 -0.72
CA LEU A 537 26.24 -1.29 -1.27
C LEU A 537 27.19 -0.60 -2.24
N VAL A 538 28.49 -0.85 -2.09
CA VAL A 538 29.54 -0.33 -2.98
C VAL A 538 29.86 -1.39 -4.03
N GLY A 539 29.83 -0.98 -5.30
CA GLY A 539 30.01 -1.86 -6.46
C GLY A 539 28.78 -1.83 -7.39
N THR A 540 28.74 -2.72 -8.37
CA THR A 540 27.68 -2.75 -9.38
C THR A 540 26.43 -3.44 -8.84
N VAL A 541 25.56 -2.70 -8.16
CA VAL A 541 24.22 -3.17 -7.78
C VAL A 541 23.20 -2.67 -8.80
N THR A 542 23.14 -3.34 -9.95
CA THR A 542 22.19 -3.01 -11.03
C THR A 542 20.88 -3.78 -10.93
N ARG A 543 20.65 -4.48 -9.81
CA ARG A 543 19.56 -5.44 -9.65
C ARG A 543 18.86 -5.25 -8.32
N ALA A 544 17.69 -5.88 -8.21
CA ALA A 544 16.96 -5.96 -6.96
C ALA A 544 17.82 -6.51 -5.82
N ILE A 545 17.73 -5.87 -4.66
CA ILE A 545 18.21 -6.43 -3.41
C ILE A 545 17.09 -7.23 -2.76
N ASN A 546 17.42 -8.41 -2.27
CA ASN A 546 16.57 -9.19 -1.38
C ASN A 546 17.27 -9.20 -0.03
N VAL A 547 16.59 -8.73 0.99
CA VAL A 547 17.12 -8.72 2.35
C VAL A 547 16.21 -9.51 3.26
N LYS A 548 16.81 -10.19 4.23
CA LYS A 548 16.11 -10.99 5.22
C LYS A 548 16.35 -10.42 6.60
N MET A 549 15.28 -10.24 7.35
CA MET A 549 15.34 -9.80 8.73
C MET A 549 14.86 -10.92 9.64
N THR A 550 15.56 -11.12 10.76
CA THR A 550 15.18 -12.04 11.83
C THR A 550 15.04 -11.30 13.14
N TRP A 551 13.92 -11.48 13.83
CA TRP A 551 13.61 -10.84 15.11
C TRP A 551 12.82 -11.79 16.01
N ALA A 552 12.81 -11.51 17.32
CA ALA A 552 11.95 -12.22 18.25
C ALA A 552 10.72 -11.36 18.61
N SER A 553 9.56 -11.99 18.73
CA SER A 553 8.31 -11.37 19.19
C SER A 553 7.47 -12.41 19.95
N GLU A 554 6.52 -11.94 20.75
CA GLU A 554 5.45 -12.79 21.23
C GLU A 554 4.68 -13.38 20.05
N TYR A 555 4.41 -14.69 20.11
CA TYR A 555 3.66 -15.37 19.08
C TYR A 555 2.22 -14.87 19.05
N HIS A 556 1.78 -14.45 17.87
CA HIS A 556 0.37 -14.21 17.56
C HIS A 556 0.04 -14.74 16.16
N PRO A 557 -1.13 -15.35 15.93
CA PRO A 557 -1.51 -15.86 14.60
C PRO A 557 -1.52 -14.76 13.52
N GLU A 558 -1.82 -13.51 13.89
CA GLU A 558 -1.75 -12.35 12.99
C GLU A 558 -0.32 -11.92 12.63
N CYS A 559 0.70 -12.46 13.28
CA CYS A 559 2.09 -12.22 12.91
C CYS A 559 2.63 -13.27 11.91
N VAL A 560 1.82 -14.25 11.51
CA VAL A 560 2.22 -15.29 10.54
C VAL A 560 1.46 -15.13 9.21
N VAL A 561 0.78 -14.01 9.04
CA VAL A 561 0.22 -13.61 7.75
C VAL A 561 1.25 -12.75 7.02
N SER A 562 1.42 -12.98 5.71
CA SER A 562 2.33 -12.22 4.81
C SER A 562 3.80 -12.64 4.78
N GLY A 563 4.11 -13.84 4.26
CA GLY A 563 5.49 -14.24 3.93
C GLY A 563 6.46 -14.32 5.11
N GLN A 564 5.96 -14.20 6.35
CA GLN A 564 6.71 -14.39 7.58
C GLN A 564 6.75 -15.86 7.96
N THR A 565 7.92 -16.34 8.34
CA THR A 565 8.09 -17.68 8.90
C THR A 565 8.35 -17.57 10.38
N ALA A 566 7.47 -18.18 11.18
CA ALA A 566 7.61 -18.31 12.63
C ALA A 566 8.34 -19.62 12.98
N PHE A 567 9.37 -19.57 13.82
CA PHE A 567 10.12 -20.74 14.25
C PHE A 567 10.68 -20.57 15.67
N THR A 568 10.97 -21.69 16.33
CA THR A 568 11.63 -21.71 17.63
C THR A 568 13.06 -22.18 17.41
N PHE A 569 14.05 -21.32 17.63
CA PHE A 569 15.41 -21.82 17.78
C PHE A 569 15.49 -22.57 19.11
N THR A 570 15.65 -23.88 19.04
CA THR A 570 16.33 -24.60 20.12
C THR A 570 17.76 -24.10 20.09
N THR A 571 18.09 -23.14 20.96
CA THR A 571 19.48 -22.92 21.36
C THR A 571 19.99 -24.27 21.81
N SER A 572 20.78 -24.93 20.97
CA SER A 572 21.57 -26.08 21.39
C SER A 572 22.45 -25.55 22.52
N THR A 573 22.00 -25.73 23.75
CA THR A 573 22.81 -25.50 24.94
C THR A 573 24.05 -26.33 24.71
N THR A 574 25.14 -25.67 24.32
CA THR A 574 26.41 -26.33 24.14
C THR A 574 26.77 -26.76 25.54
N THR A 575 26.52 -28.03 25.87
CA THR A 575 26.88 -28.61 27.16
C THR A 575 28.35 -28.28 27.33
N ALA A 576 28.67 -27.41 28.29
CA ALA A 576 30.04 -27.01 28.57
C ALA A 576 30.87 -28.30 28.64
N PRO A 577 31.99 -28.40 27.89
CA PRO A 577 32.77 -29.62 27.87
C PRO A 577 33.10 -30.00 29.32
N ALA A 578 32.60 -31.16 29.75
CA ALA A 578 32.85 -31.65 31.08
C ALA A 578 34.36 -31.68 31.28
N SER A 579 34.84 -30.97 32.30
CA SER A 579 36.24 -30.97 32.72
C SER A 579 36.69 -32.41 32.92
N THR A 580 37.54 -32.90 32.02
CA THR A 580 38.09 -34.25 32.02
C THR A 580 39.13 -34.38 33.13
N THR A 581 38.70 -34.87 34.30
CA THR A 581 39.61 -35.51 35.25
C THR A 581 40.00 -36.87 34.68
N SER A 582 41.28 -37.05 34.40
CA SER A 582 41.88 -38.25 33.81
C SER A 582 41.82 -39.44 34.77
N ALA A 583 41.25 -40.55 34.31
CA ALA A 583 41.36 -41.89 34.90
C ALA A 583 41.78 -42.91 33.82
N PRO A 584 42.47 -44.00 34.18
CA PRO A 584 43.35 -44.74 33.27
C PRO A 584 42.62 -45.62 32.26
N ALA A 585 43.29 -45.82 31.13
CA ALA A 585 42.84 -46.57 29.97
C ALA A 585 42.40 -48.00 30.28
N SER A 586 41.20 -48.35 29.82
CA SER A 586 40.73 -49.73 29.61
C SER A 586 40.38 -49.89 28.14
N THR A 587 41.15 -50.72 27.45
CA THR A 587 40.94 -51.19 26.08
C THR A 587 39.69 -52.06 26.00
N THR A 588 38.72 -51.70 25.16
CA THR A 588 37.77 -52.68 24.60
C THR A 588 37.12 -52.20 23.28
N THR A 589 37.37 -53.04 22.27
CA THR A 589 36.69 -53.38 21.00
C THR A 589 35.48 -52.56 20.49
N ALA A 590 35.56 -52.19 19.21
CA ALA A 590 34.54 -51.51 18.41
C ALA A 590 33.40 -52.43 17.89
N PRO A 591 32.20 -51.87 17.66
CA PRO A 591 31.24 -52.37 16.67
C PRO A 591 30.90 -51.31 15.58
N PRO A 592 30.17 -51.67 14.51
CA PRO A 592 30.48 -51.25 13.15
C PRO A 592 29.83 -49.94 12.70
N VAL A 593 30.46 -49.38 11.66
CA VAL A 593 30.02 -48.25 10.84
C VAL A 593 28.71 -48.58 10.13
N VAL A 594 27.68 -47.77 10.36
CA VAL A 594 26.47 -47.73 9.52
C VAL A 594 26.50 -46.42 8.74
N SER A 595 26.69 -46.53 7.42
CA SER A 595 26.52 -45.45 6.46
C SER A 595 25.02 -45.25 6.19
N GLY A 596 24.53 -44.05 6.43
CA GLY A 596 23.16 -43.64 6.08
C GLY A 596 23.16 -42.21 5.57
N ALA A 597 23.14 -42.04 4.25
CA ALA A 597 22.87 -40.77 3.60
C ALA A 597 21.40 -40.40 3.85
N GLY A 598 21.16 -39.38 4.67
CA GLY A 598 19.84 -38.80 4.88
C GLY A 598 19.53 -37.78 3.79
N THR A 599 18.64 -38.13 2.87
CA THR A 599 17.97 -37.19 1.96
C THR A 599 16.95 -36.34 2.76
N LEU A 600 17.01 -35.02 2.57
CA LEU A 600 16.03 -34.06 3.10
C LEU A 600 14.64 -34.31 2.47
N PRO A 601 13.54 -34.30 3.25
CA PRO A 601 12.21 -34.30 2.67
C PRO A 601 11.87 -32.91 2.12
N THR A 602 11.39 -32.89 0.88
CA THR A 602 10.76 -31.76 0.20
C THR A 602 9.53 -31.29 0.99
N THR A 603 9.51 -30.02 1.40
CA THR A 603 8.37 -29.39 2.04
C THR A 603 7.28 -29.05 1.02
N GLY A 604 6.17 -29.78 1.11
CA GLY A 604 4.79 -29.27 1.16
C GLY A 604 4.27 -28.36 0.04
N THR A 605 3.47 -28.92 -0.86
CA THR A 605 2.44 -28.20 -1.61
C THR A 605 1.31 -27.78 -0.68
N THR A 606 0.99 -26.49 -0.64
CA THR A 606 -0.19 -25.94 0.04
C THR A 606 -1.44 -26.30 -0.76
N ASN A 607 -2.12 -27.38 -0.37
CA ASN A 607 -3.52 -27.58 -0.72
C ASN A 607 -4.32 -27.93 0.55
N SER A 608 -5.43 -27.23 0.69
CA SER A 608 -6.43 -27.23 1.76
C SER A 608 -7.04 -28.61 2.04
N SER A 609 -6.28 -29.50 2.67
CA SER A 609 -6.77 -30.81 3.10
C SER A 609 -7.80 -30.70 4.22
N MET A 610 -7.69 -29.72 5.12
CA MET A 610 -8.65 -29.56 6.23
C MET A 610 -10.08 -29.27 5.75
N LEU A 611 -10.25 -28.51 4.67
CA LEU A 611 -11.57 -28.17 4.13
C LEU A 611 -12.22 -29.38 3.43
N ALA A 612 -11.41 -30.20 2.74
CA ALA A 612 -11.87 -31.47 2.18
C ALA A 612 -12.27 -32.47 3.28
N TRP A 613 -11.51 -32.56 4.38
CA TRP A 613 -11.83 -33.43 5.52
C TRP A 613 -13.10 -32.99 6.27
N ALA A 614 -13.33 -31.68 6.44
CA ALA A 614 -14.54 -31.16 7.05
C ALA A 614 -15.80 -31.50 6.22
N VAL A 615 -15.73 -31.38 4.89
CA VAL A 615 -16.83 -31.74 3.99
C VAL A 615 -17.11 -33.25 4.02
N VAL A 616 -16.06 -34.08 4.06
CA VAL A 616 -16.22 -35.55 4.17
C VAL A 616 -16.84 -35.95 5.50
N LEU A 617 -16.43 -35.35 6.62
CA LEU A 617 -17.00 -35.65 7.94
C LEU A 617 -18.47 -35.21 8.05
N LEU A 618 -18.82 -34.06 7.47
CA LEU A 618 -20.22 -33.62 7.38
C LEU A 618 -21.07 -34.56 6.52
N ALA A 619 -20.54 -35.04 5.39
CA ALA A 619 -21.23 -35.99 4.52
C ALA A 619 -21.44 -37.36 5.21
N VAL A 620 -20.43 -37.84 5.96
CA VAL A 620 -20.53 -39.10 6.73
C VAL A 620 -21.51 -38.96 7.88
N GLY A 621 -21.49 -37.83 8.61
CA GLY A 621 -22.46 -37.54 9.67
C GLY A 621 -23.89 -37.49 9.15
N ALA A 622 -24.12 -36.82 8.02
CA ALA A 622 -25.41 -36.77 7.36
C ALA A 622 -25.89 -38.18 6.94
N LEU A 623 -25.02 -39.00 6.35
CA LEU A 623 -25.36 -40.37 5.96
C LEU A 623 -25.74 -41.25 7.16
N ALA A 624 -25.02 -41.12 8.29
CA ALA A 624 -25.31 -41.87 9.51
C ALA A 624 -26.65 -41.48 10.14
N THR A 625 -27.04 -40.20 10.07
CA THR A 625 -28.37 -39.76 10.55
C THR A 625 -29.51 -40.24 9.65
N ILE A 626 -29.30 -40.34 8.34
CA ILE A 626 -30.31 -40.83 7.39
C ILE A 626 -30.54 -42.34 7.56
N THR A 627 -29.48 -43.12 7.79
CA THR A 627 -29.60 -44.56 8.03
C THR A 627 -30.19 -44.87 9.42
N GLY A 628 -29.89 -44.05 10.43
CA GLY A 628 -30.49 -44.17 11.77
C GLY A 628 -32.00 -43.89 11.82
N ARG A 629 -32.52 -43.01 10.94
CA ARG A 629 -33.97 -42.69 10.88
C ARG A 629 -34.83 -43.74 10.18
N ARG A 630 -34.26 -44.66 9.41
CA ARG A 630 -35.01 -45.72 8.71
C ARG A 630 -35.35 -46.95 9.56
N GLY A 631 -34.91 -46.99 10.83
CA GLY A 631 -35.11 -48.13 11.72
C GLY A 631 -36.25 -48.02 12.75
N ARG A 632 -37.08 -46.96 12.72
CA ARG A 632 -38.17 -46.76 13.70
C ARG A 632 -39.50 -46.42 13.02
N THR A 633 -40.08 -47.37 12.31
CA THR A 633 -41.54 -47.43 12.05
C THR A 633 -41.95 -48.87 11.81
N THR A 634 -42.19 -49.59 12.90
CA THR A 634 -43.12 -50.74 13.01
C THR A 634 -43.23 -51.07 14.50
N GLU A 635 -44.27 -50.54 15.16
CA GLU A 635 -45.06 -51.18 16.23
C GLU A 635 -45.95 -50.14 16.94
N ARG A 636 -47.12 -49.88 16.32
CA ARG A 636 -48.49 -49.75 16.87
C ARG A 636 -49.33 -48.88 15.96
#